data_AF-A0A840BCV8-F1
#
_entry.id   AF-A0A840BCV8-F1
#
_cell.length_a   1.000
_cell.length_b   1.000
_cell.length_c   1.000
_cell.angle_alpha   90.00
_cell.angle_beta   90.00
_cell.angle_gamma   90.00
#
_symmetry.space_group_name_H-M   'P 1'
#
loop_
_entity.id
_entity.type
_entity.pdbx_description
1 polymer ?
#
loop_
_entity_poly.entity_id
_entity_poly.type
_entity_poly.pdbx_seq_one_letter_code
_entity_poly.pdbx_strand_id
1 'polypeptide(L)'
;MSSKTGSNGTLDGRANVEKFLQWRQEVEDFKPYIRQGVLSISRVAAESGLNRNVFYTNPEIRDQLIPELEAMLLARGLLSAHSTVPPTVIIQSSAPATKAAGSQLKRLTEQNEAYRAEIAELRRQLQRQEATQSLLGESGRLPW
;
A
#
# COMPACT_ATOMS: atom_id res chain seq x y z
N MET A 1 12.45 -41.94 23.09
CA MET A 1 12.35 -40.48 22.86
C MET A 1 13.30 -40.13 21.74
N SER A 2 12.78 -39.83 20.56
CA SER A 2 13.59 -39.68 19.34
C SER A 2 14.14 -38.26 19.28
N SER A 3 15.45 -38.14 19.39
CA SER A 3 16.25 -36.93 19.17
C SER A 3 16.04 -36.46 17.74
N LYS A 4 15.30 -35.37 17.56
CA LYS A 4 15.09 -34.75 16.25
C LYS A 4 16.42 -34.17 15.78
N THR A 5 17.04 -34.88 14.85
CA THR A 5 18.25 -34.56 14.10
C THR A 5 18.35 -33.06 13.83
N GLY A 6 19.47 -32.45 14.22
CA GLY A 6 19.77 -31.05 13.92
C GLY A 6 19.74 -30.85 12.42
N SER A 7 18.68 -30.18 11.94
CA SER A 7 18.57 -29.89 10.52
C SER A 7 19.69 -28.94 10.12
N ASN A 8 20.31 -29.21 8.98
CA ASN A 8 21.36 -28.38 8.44
C ASN A 8 20.71 -27.05 8.05
N GLY A 9 21.01 -25.96 8.77
CA GLY A 9 20.33 -24.67 8.57
C GLY A 9 20.36 -24.14 7.12
N THR A 10 21.32 -24.61 6.32
CA THR A 10 21.42 -24.37 4.87
C THR A 10 20.40 -25.15 4.03
N LEU A 11 20.10 -26.40 4.37
CA LEU A 11 19.05 -27.19 3.70
C LEU A 11 17.66 -26.62 4.00
N ASP A 12 17.42 -26.24 5.25
CA ASP A 12 16.20 -25.54 5.65
C ASP A 12 16.08 -24.18 4.95
N GLY A 13 17.19 -23.46 4.80
CA GLY A 13 17.24 -22.20 4.06
C GLY A 13 16.75 -22.32 2.62
N ARG A 14 17.24 -23.32 1.89
CA ARG A 14 16.82 -23.58 0.49
C ARG A 14 15.37 -24.00 0.38
N ALA A 15 14.91 -24.91 1.26
CA ALA A 15 13.50 -25.33 1.28
C ALA A 15 12.56 -24.15 1.56
N ASN A 16 12.98 -23.19 2.39
CA ASN A 16 12.21 -21.98 2.65
C ASN A 16 12.14 -21.05 1.44
N VAL A 17 13.22 -20.94 0.66
CA VAL A 17 13.26 -20.16 -0.59
C VAL A 17 12.30 -20.75 -1.62
N GLU A 18 12.33 -22.08 -1.82
CA GLU A 18 11.42 -22.76 -2.75
C GLU A 18 9.95 -22.52 -2.39
N LYS A 19 9.58 -22.65 -1.10
CA LYS A 19 8.23 -22.35 -0.63
C LYS A 19 7.80 -20.91 -0.89
N PHE A 20 8.70 -19.95 -0.70
CA PHE A 20 8.42 -18.54 -1.00
C PHE A 20 8.20 -18.31 -2.49
N LEU A 21 9.04 -18.92 -3.35
CA LEU A 21 8.90 -18.82 -4.80
C LEU A 21 7.60 -19.47 -5.29
N GLN A 22 7.23 -20.63 -4.74
CA GLN A 22 5.97 -21.30 -5.04
C GLN A 22 4.79 -20.40 -4.66
N TRP A 23 4.77 -19.88 -3.42
CA TRP A 23 3.75 -18.94 -2.98
C TRP A 23 3.64 -17.72 -3.90
N ARG A 24 4.77 -17.12 -4.31
CA ARG A 24 4.78 -15.97 -5.23
C ARG A 24 4.12 -16.29 -6.57
N GLN A 25 4.26 -17.52 -7.07
CA GLN A 25 3.63 -17.96 -8.33
C GLN A 25 2.14 -18.22 -8.17
N GLU A 26 1.70 -18.71 -7.01
CA GLU A 26 0.30 -19.01 -6.72
C GLU A 26 -0.53 -17.73 -6.45
N VAL A 27 0.10 -16.64 -5.99
CA VAL A 27 -0.61 -15.40 -5.66
C VAL A 27 -0.90 -14.56 -6.91
N GLU A 28 -2.18 -14.49 -7.28
CA GLU A 28 -2.66 -13.62 -8.37
C GLU A 28 -2.91 -12.17 -7.91
N ASP A 29 -3.46 -11.97 -6.71
CA ASP A 29 -3.75 -10.66 -6.12
C ASP A 29 -2.91 -10.37 -4.88
N PHE A 30 -2.04 -9.36 -5.00
CA PHE A 30 -1.16 -8.91 -3.93
C PHE A 30 -1.80 -7.86 -3.00
N LYS A 31 -2.96 -7.29 -3.36
CA LYS A 31 -3.63 -6.24 -2.57
C LYS A 31 -3.88 -6.62 -1.10
N PRO A 32 -4.31 -7.85 -0.76
CA PRO A 32 -4.55 -8.23 0.64
C PRO A 32 -3.28 -8.22 1.52
N TYR A 33 -2.11 -8.34 0.90
CA TYR A 33 -0.81 -8.38 1.57
C TYR A 33 -0.21 -6.99 1.76
N ILE A 34 -0.78 -5.96 1.12
CA ILE A 34 -0.30 -4.59 1.23
C ILE A 34 -1.10 -3.87 2.32
N ARG A 35 -0.39 -3.27 3.28
CA ARG A 35 -0.99 -2.38 4.28
C ARG A 35 -0.23 -1.07 4.30
N GLN A 36 -0.96 0.04 4.16
CA GLN A 36 -0.40 1.39 4.17
C GLN A 36 0.70 1.61 3.10
N GLY A 37 0.59 0.90 1.97
CA GLY A 37 1.59 0.99 0.90
C GLY A 37 2.89 0.21 1.16
N VAL A 38 2.91 -0.69 2.15
CA VAL A 38 4.04 -1.57 2.49
C VAL A 38 3.59 -3.03 2.46
N LEU A 39 4.48 -3.96 2.05
CA LEU A 39 4.21 -5.38 2.06
C LEU A 39 4.22 -5.94 3.51
N SER A 40 3.15 -6.62 3.90
CA SER A 40 3.01 -7.21 5.22
C SER A 40 3.70 -8.57 5.31
N ILE A 41 4.96 -8.58 5.77
CA ILE A 41 5.75 -9.81 5.96
C ILE A 41 5.01 -10.85 6.81
N SER A 42 4.31 -10.43 7.86
CA SER A 42 3.53 -11.35 8.72
C SER A 42 2.44 -12.09 7.96
N ARG A 43 1.77 -11.42 7.02
CA ARG A 43 0.69 -12.04 6.23
C ARG A 43 1.26 -12.95 5.15
N VAL A 44 2.34 -12.50 4.51
CA VAL A 44 3.10 -13.31 3.54
C VAL A 44 3.63 -14.59 4.20
N ALA A 45 4.18 -14.50 5.41
CA ALA A 45 4.65 -15.64 6.19
C ALA A 45 3.53 -16.65 6.49
N ALA A 46 2.37 -16.15 6.93
CA ALA A 46 1.22 -16.99 7.24
C ALA A 46 0.73 -17.76 6.01
N GLU A 47 0.64 -17.09 4.85
CA GLU A 47 0.13 -17.70 3.63
C GLU A 47 1.14 -18.67 2.99
N SER A 48 2.42 -18.29 2.95
CA SER A 48 3.50 -19.16 2.44
C SER A 48 3.81 -20.34 3.36
N GLY A 49 3.18 -20.43 4.53
CA GLY A 49 3.46 -21.46 5.53
C GLY A 49 4.88 -21.38 6.11
N LEU A 50 5.49 -20.20 6.05
CA LEU A 50 6.84 -19.93 6.54
C LEU A 50 6.79 -19.27 7.91
N ASN A 51 7.77 -19.56 8.76
CA ASN A 51 7.93 -18.82 9.99
C ASN A 51 8.39 -17.39 9.68
N ARG A 52 7.78 -16.39 10.30
CA ARG A 52 8.17 -14.98 10.16
C ARG A 52 9.67 -14.76 10.36
N ASN A 53 10.33 -15.53 11.23
CA ASN A 53 11.76 -15.42 11.49
C ASN A 53 12.66 -15.77 10.29
N VAL A 54 12.15 -16.55 9.34
CA VAL A 54 12.86 -16.94 8.12
C VAL A 54 13.18 -15.71 7.26
N PHE A 55 12.27 -14.74 7.21
CA PHE A 55 12.44 -13.49 6.46
C PHE A 55 13.55 -12.58 7.03
N TYR A 56 13.99 -12.82 8.26
CA TYR A 56 15.08 -12.06 8.89
C TYR A 56 16.39 -12.85 8.94
N THR A 57 16.29 -14.17 9.13
CA THR A 57 17.44 -15.08 9.28
C THR A 57 18.02 -15.51 7.94
N ASN A 58 17.18 -15.71 6.90
CA ASN A 58 17.65 -16.15 5.59
C ASN A 58 18.03 -14.93 4.72
N PRO A 59 19.33 -14.72 4.41
CA PRO A 59 19.77 -13.57 3.64
C PRO A 59 19.25 -13.57 2.20
N GLU A 60 19.03 -14.74 1.58
CA GLU A 60 18.51 -14.81 0.20
C GLU A 60 17.09 -14.24 0.11
N ILE A 61 16.24 -14.60 1.07
CA ILE A 61 14.85 -14.10 1.11
C ILE A 61 14.84 -12.61 1.45
N ARG A 62 15.63 -12.21 2.46
CA ARG A 62 15.65 -10.85 2.98
C ARG A 62 16.23 -9.85 1.99
N ASP A 63 17.37 -10.17 1.39
CA ASP A 63 18.19 -9.22 0.65
C ASP A 63 17.95 -9.28 -0.86
N GLN A 64 17.35 -10.36 -1.38
CA GLN A 64 17.08 -10.52 -2.81
C GLN A 64 15.59 -10.62 -3.10
N LEU A 65 14.90 -11.63 -2.56
CA LEU A 65 13.53 -11.96 -2.98
C LEU A 65 12.48 -10.94 -2.55
N ILE A 66 12.58 -10.40 -1.32
CA ILE A 66 11.67 -9.34 -0.86
C ILE A 66 11.86 -8.06 -1.68
N PRO A 67 13.08 -7.51 -1.83
CA PRO A 67 13.30 -6.31 -2.65
C PRO A 67 12.85 -6.47 -4.11
N GLU A 68 13.07 -7.64 -4.71
CA GLU A 68 12.60 -7.94 -6.06
C GLU A 68 11.05 -7.92 -6.14
N LEU A 69 10.38 -8.53 -5.16
CA LEU A 69 8.93 -8.51 -5.07
C LEU A 69 8.39 -7.08 -4.88
N GLU A 70 9.02 -6.29 -4.01
CA GLU A 70 8.65 -4.89 -3.80
C GLU A 70 8.84 -4.05 -5.07
N ALA A 71 9.95 -4.23 -5.79
CA ALA A 71 10.19 -3.57 -7.07
C ALA A 71 9.12 -3.94 -8.12
N MET A 72 8.74 -5.21 -8.20
CA MET A 72 7.68 -5.68 -9.08
C MET A 72 6.31 -5.07 -8.71
N LEU A 73 6.00 -5.01 -7.41
CA LEU A 73 4.74 -4.43 -6.92
C LEU A 73 4.68 -2.90 -7.10
N LEU A 74 5.82 -2.22 -6.98
CA LEU A 74 5.97 -0.80 -7.31
C LEU A 74 5.74 -0.57 -8.81
N ALA A 75 6.36 -1.38 -9.68
CA ALA A 75 6.18 -1.29 -11.12
C ALA A 75 4.71 -1.53 -11.54
N ARG A 76 3.99 -2.39 -10.80
CA ARG A 76 2.55 -2.65 -10.99
C ARG A 76 1.66 -1.55 -10.38
N GLY A 77 2.24 -0.53 -9.74
CA GLY A 77 1.51 0.58 -9.10
C GLY A 77 0.72 0.18 -7.85
N LEU A 78 1.00 -0.98 -7.26
CA LEU A 78 0.30 -1.49 -6.07
C LEU A 78 0.90 -0.95 -4.77
N LEU A 79 2.18 -0.59 -4.79
CA LEU A 79 2.87 0.09 -3.70
C LEU A 79 2.95 1.59 -4.00
N SER A 80 2.76 2.43 -2.98
CA SER A 80 2.97 3.87 -3.12
C SER A 80 4.46 4.17 -3.05
N ALA A 81 4.98 4.96 -3.98
CA ALA A 81 6.41 5.29 -4.11
C ALA A 81 7.02 6.01 -2.89
N HIS A 82 6.23 6.29 -1.85
CA HIS A 82 6.69 6.85 -0.57
C HIS A 82 7.34 5.80 0.36
N SER A 83 7.40 4.52 -0.05
CA SER A 83 8.00 3.43 0.75
C SER A 83 9.48 3.15 0.46
N THR A 84 10.20 4.03 -0.24
CA THR A 84 11.67 3.94 -0.44
C THR A 84 12.46 4.47 0.76
N VAL A 85 12.00 4.18 1.98
CA VAL A 85 12.83 4.32 3.18
C VAL A 85 13.22 2.91 3.61
N PRO A 86 14.52 2.57 3.69
CA PRO A 86 14.96 1.23 4.08
C PRO A 86 14.39 0.84 5.45
N PRO A 87 14.15 -0.45 5.71
CA PRO A 87 13.48 -0.91 6.92
C PRO A 87 14.40 -0.71 8.14
N THR A 88 14.35 0.47 8.73
CA THR A 88 14.78 0.65 10.12
C THR A 88 13.91 -0.28 10.95
N VAL A 89 14.54 -1.23 11.63
CA VAL A 89 13.91 -2.19 12.55
C VAL A 89 12.95 -1.46 13.49
N ILE A 90 11.65 -1.49 13.18
CA ILE A 90 10.62 -0.98 14.09
C ILE A 90 10.42 -2.03 15.17
N ILE A 91 11.22 -1.92 16.22
CA ILE A 91 10.94 -2.54 17.51
C ILE A 91 9.55 -2.04 17.91
N GLN A 92 8.61 -2.98 18.03
CA GLN A 92 7.25 -2.70 18.48
C GLN A 92 7.29 -2.13 19.90
N SER A 93 7.21 -0.81 20.03
CA SER A 93 6.80 -0.17 21.27
C SER A 93 5.29 0.06 21.21
N SER A 94 4.55 -0.80 21.89
CA SER A 94 3.13 -0.63 22.16
C SER A 94 2.93 0.52 23.17
N ALA A 95 2.50 1.70 22.71
CA ALA A 95 1.94 2.79 23.53
C ALA A 95 1.24 3.86 22.64
N PRO A 96 0.28 4.66 23.15
CA PRO A 96 -0.99 4.94 22.48
C PRO A 96 -0.95 6.14 21.50
N ALA A 97 -1.17 5.88 20.22
CA ALA A 97 -1.22 6.88 19.15
C ALA A 97 -2.63 7.50 18.91
N THR A 98 -3.50 7.54 19.91
CA THR A 98 -4.91 7.92 19.70
C THR A 98 -5.17 9.44 19.68
N LYS A 99 -4.25 10.28 20.19
CA LYS A 99 -4.44 11.75 20.20
C LYS A 99 -3.85 12.47 18.98
N ALA A 100 -2.72 12.01 18.45
CA ALA A 100 -2.10 12.62 17.27
C ALA A 100 -2.78 12.22 15.95
N ALA A 101 -3.30 10.98 15.85
CA ALA A 101 -4.08 10.55 14.69
C ALA A 101 -5.40 11.33 14.57
N GLY A 102 -6.05 11.66 15.69
CA GLY A 102 -7.30 12.43 15.68
C GLY A 102 -7.14 13.86 15.15
N SER A 103 -6.01 14.53 15.42
CA SER A 103 -5.78 15.89 14.94
C SER A 103 -5.45 15.94 13.44
N GLN A 104 -4.75 14.94 12.91
CA GLN A 104 -4.51 14.81 11.47
C GLN A 104 -5.80 14.46 10.71
N LEU A 105 -6.61 13.56 11.25
CA LEU A 105 -7.92 13.23 10.68
C LEU A 105 -8.84 14.45 10.64
N LYS A 106 -8.87 15.25 11.72
CA LYS A 106 -9.68 16.48 11.77
C LYS A 106 -9.26 17.52 10.72
N ARG A 107 -7.95 17.72 10.54
CA ARG A 107 -7.43 18.61 9.48
C ARG A 107 -7.79 18.11 8.09
N LEU A 108 -7.70 16.80 7.84
CA LEU A 108 -8.07 16.22 6.55
C LEU A 108 -9.58 16.30 6.28
N THR A 109 -10.43 16.17 7.30
CA THR A 109 -11.88 16.36 7.15
C THR A 109 -12.21 17.81 6.84
N GLU A 110 -11.60 18.77 7.55
CA GLU A 110 -11.78 20.21 7.30
C GLU A 110 -11.35 20.59 5.87
N GLN A 111 -10.21 20.05 5.40
CA GLN A 111 -9.74 20.28 4.03
C GLN A 111 -10.69 19.67 2.98
N ASN A 112 -11.20 18.46 3.22
CA ASN A 112 -12.16 17.83 2.31
C ASN A 112 -13.47 18.62 2.21
N GLU A 113 -13.96 19.16 3.33
CA GLU A 113 -15.15 20.01 3.34
C GLU A 113 -14.92 21.32 2.59
N ALA A 114 -13.75 21.95 2.77
CA ALA A 114 -13.36 23.15 2.01
C ALA A 114 -13.31 22.89 0.50
N TYR A 115 -12.65 21.80 0.07
CA TYR A 115 -12.60 21.44 -1.35
C TYR A 115 -13.99 21.12 -1.93
N ARG A 116 -14.87 20.49 -1.15
CA ARG A 116 -16.26 20.25 -1.59
C ARG A 116 -17.04 21.55 -1.76
N ALA A 117 -16.82 22.54 -0.89
CA ALA A 117 -17.44 23.85 -1.01
C ALA A 117 -16.94 24.59 -2.26
N GLU A 118 -15.64 24.54 -2.57
CA GLU A 118 -15.07 25.11 -3.79
C GLU A 118 -15.65 24.45 -5.05
N ILE A 119 -15.76 23.12 -5.08
CA ILE A 119 -16.40 22.40 -6.19
C ILE A 119 -17.87 22.82 -6.36
N ALA A 120 -18.61 22.99 -5.26
CA ALA A 120 -20.00 23.43 -5.32
C ALA A 120 -20.13 24.85 -5.87
N GLU A 121 -19.25 25.77 -5.47
CA GLU A 121 -19.27 27.14 -5.98
C GLU A 121 -18.84 27.23 -7.45
N LEU A 122 -17.79 26.50 -7.85
CA LEU A 122 -17.38 26.41 -9.25
C LEU A 122 -18.49 25.85 -10.13
N ARG A 123 -19.21 24.81 -9.67
CA ARG A 123 -20.38 24.29 -10.39
C ARG A 123 -21.50 25.32 -10.53
N ARG A 124 -21.76 26.13 -9.50
CA ARG A 124 -22.74 27.24 -9.58
C ARG A 124 -22.33 28.33 -10.56
N GLN A 125 -21.03 28.62 -10.67
CA GLN A 125 -20.53 29.58 -11.65
C GLN A 125 -20.69 29.04 -13.08
N LEU A 126 -20.38 27.77 -13.28
CA LEU A 126 -20.53 27.09 -14.57
C LEU A 126 -21.99 27.06 -15.00
N GLN A 127 -22.90 26.71 -14.10
CA GLN A 127 -24.34 26.74 -14.36
C GLN A 127 -24.86 28.15 -14.71
N ARG A 128 -24.33 29.20 -14.05
CA ARG A 128 -24.64 30.60 -14.40
C ARG A 128 -24.17 30.94 -15.81
N GLN A 129 -22.96 30.51 -16.18
CA GLN A 129 -22.43 30.72 -17.52
C GLN A 129 -23.24 29.97 -18.58
N GLU A 130 -23.57 28.70 -18.34
CA GLU A 130 -24.44 27.90 -19.22
C GLU A 130 -25.81 28.56 -19.41
N ALA A 131 -26.44 29.05 -18.33
CA ALA A 131 -27.70 29.75 -18.42
C ALA A 131 -27.58 31.04 -19.26
N THR A 132 -26.51 31.82 -19.08
CA THR A 132 -26.26 33.00 -19.93
C THR A 132 -26.00 32.63 -21.39
N GLN A 133 -25.26 31.55 -21.65
CA GLN A 133 -25.01 31.07 -23.01
C GLN A 133 -26.29 30.57 -23.68
N SER A 134 -27.15 29.86 -22.95
CA SER A 134 -28.46 29.40 -23.45
C SER A 134 -29.33 30.58 -23.88
N LEU A 135 -29.43 31.62 -23.03
CA LEU A 135 -30.19 32.84 -23.35
C LEU A 135 -29.58 33.61 -24.53
N LEU A 136 -28.24 33.64 -24.65
CA LEU A 136 -27.55 34.23 -25.79
C LEU A 136 -27.78 33.43 -27.08
N GLY A 137 -27.89 32.10 -26.99
CA GLY A 137 -28.21 31.21 -28.11
C GLY A 137 -29.63 31.36 -28.58
N GLU A 138 -30.60 31.39 -27.66
CA GLU A 138 -32.01 31.64 -27.96
C GLU A 138 -32.24 33.03 -28.56
N SER A 139 -31.46 34.03 -28.16
CA SER A 139 -31.53 35.39 -28.73
C SER A 139 -30.71 35.58 -30.02
N GLY A 140 -30.04 34.54 -30.52
CA GLY A 140 -29.26 34.57 -31.76
C GLY A 140 -27.99 35.43 -31.70
N ARG A 141 -27.51 35.77 -30.50
CA ARG A 141 -26.32 36.61 -30.27
C ARG A 141 -25.15 35.81 -29.70
N LEU A 142 -24.97 34.57 -30.14
CA LEU A 142 -23.80 33.79 -29.74
C LEU A 142 -22.53 34.47 -30.29
N PRO A 143 -21.52 34.78 -29.46
CA PRO A 143 -20.20 35.09 -29.97
C PRO A 143 -19.62 33.82 -30.62
N TRP A 144 -19.23 33.95 -31.88
CA TRP A 144 -18.51 32.93 -32.65
C TRP A 144 -17.09 32.71 -32.11
#